data_AF-A0A818F810-F1
#
_entry.id   AF-A0A818F810-F1
#
_cell.length_a   1.000
_cell.length_b   1.000
_cell.length_c   1.000
_cell.angle_alpha   90.00
_cell.angle_beta   90.00
_cell.angle_gamma   90.00
#
_symmetry.space_group_name_H-M   'P 1'
#
loop_
_entity.id
_entity.type
_entity.pdbx_description
1 polymer ?
#
loop_
_entity_poly.entity_id
_entity_poly.type
_entity_poly.pdbx_seq_one_letter_code
_entity_poly.pdbx_strand_id
1 'polypeptide(L)'
;MNHECRSYYQGHVTEFALIDEFEFECNSQKAIRWYLKHSFLRKMINKAMRKEDTNQISLVPYFLVDLLENLRRERQQIMESTQEKELFYRQMKLATSELNEPKENIGKLIMMKEFFRVSDFRLSSSTTTATFTSQPERFSVLFIIECDIKELGDHIFC
;
A
#
# COMPACT_ATOMS: atom_id res chain seq x y z
N MET A 1 0.41 -14.53 16.18
CA MET A 1 -0.54 -14.16 15.12
C MET A 1 -1.57 -15.29 15.00
N ASN A 2 -2.80 -15.04 14.54
CA ASN A 2 -3.86 -16.04 14.65
C ASN A 2 -3.64 -17.20 13.66
N HIS A 3 -4.09 -18.42 14.01
CA HIS A 3 -4.12 -19.61 13.14
C HIS A 3 -4.70 -19.30 11.74
N GLU A 4 -5.61 -18.34 11.69
CA GLU A 4 -6.28 -17.82 10.49
C GLU A 4 -5.32 -17.19 9.46
N CYS A 5 -4.25 -16.50 9.87
CA CYS A 5 -3.27 -15.96 8.91
C CYS A 5 -2.52 -17.09 8.19
N ARG A 6 -2.17 -18.17 8.90
CA ARG A 6 -1.52 -19.34 8.29
C ARG A 6 -2.49 -20.10 7.38
N SER A 7 -3.76 -20.19 7.77
CA SER A 7 -4.81 -20.76 6.91
C SER A 7 -4.99 -19.95 5.61
N TYR A 8 -4.97 -18.62 5.69
CA TYR A 8 -5.09 -17.75 4.52
C TYR A 8 -3.92 -17.96 3.52
N TYR A 9 -2.72 -18.25 4.02
CA TYR A 9 -1.52 -18.51 3.20
C TYR A 9 -1.20 -19.99 3.01
N GLN A 10 -2.16 -20.88 3.21
CA GLN A 10 -1.94 -22.32 3.07
C GLN A 10 -1.35 -22.67 1.70
N GLY A 11 -0.25 -23.44 1.70
CA GLY A 11 0.46 -23.83 0.47
C GLY A 11 1.54 -22.84 0.00
N HIS A 12 1.67 -21.67 0.63
CA HIS A 12 2.72 -20.69 0.32
C HIS A 12 3.89 -20.78 1.31
N VAL A 13 4.82 -21.71 1.08
CA VAL A 13 5.96 -21.99 1.98
C VAL A 13 6.80 -20.74 2.29
N THR A 14 6.99 -19.85 1.31
CA THR A 14 7.73 -18.59 1.52
C THR A 14 7.00 -17.64 2.46
N GLU A 15 5.67 -17.60 2.43
CA GLU A 15 4.90 -16.74 3.33
C GLU A 15 4.89 -17.32 4.76
N PHE A 16 4.99 -18.64 4.93
CA PHE A 16 5.14 -19.26 6.25
C PHE A 16 6.43 -18.86 6.96
N ALA A 17 7.57 -18.90 6.25
CA ALA A 17 8.83 -18.44 6.83
C ALA A 17 8.79 -16.96 7.24
N LEU A 18 8.12 -16.11 6.44
CA LEU A 18 7.92 -14.70 6.78
C LEU A 18 6.96 -14.50 7.96
N ILE A 19 5.95 -15.37 8.10
CA ILE A 19 5.06 -15.39 9.26
C ILE A 19 5.85 -15.79 10.52
N ASP A 20 6.70 -16.81 10.45
CA ASP A 20 7.54 -17.26 11.57
C ASP A 20 8.50 -16.13 12.02
N GLU A 21 9.19 -15.51 11.06
CA GLU A 21 10.09 -14.39 11.32
C GLU A 21 9.34 -13.19 11.92
N PHE A 22 8.14 -12.88 11.39
CA PHE A 22 7.29 -11.83 11.93
C PHE A 22 6.87 -12.12 13.37
N GLU A 23 6.42 -13.33 13.68
CA GLU A 23 5.99 -13.71 15.03
C GLU A 23 7.14 -13.64 16.05
N PHE A 24 8.37 -13.88 15.61
CA PHE A 24 9.55 -13.84 16.47
C PHE A 24 10.13 -12.42 16.64
N GLU A 25 10.19 -11.63 15.56
CA GLU A 25 10.94 -10.37 15.55
C GLU A 25 10.08 -9.10 15.52
N CYS A 26 8.77 -9.22 15.26
CA CYS A 26 7.91 -8.05 15.18
C CYS A 26 7.74 -7.41 16.56
N ASN A 27 7.92 -6.10 16.59
CA ASN A 27 7.55 -5.26 17.69
C ASN A 27 6.91 -3.98 17.13
N SER A 28 6.21 -3.24 17.99
CA SER A 28 5.45 -2.06 17.61
C SER A 28 6.30 -1.02 16.88
N GLN A 29 7.56 -0.80 17.27
CA GLN A 29 8.47 0.16 16.64
C GLN A 29 8.87 -0.21 15.20
N LYS A 30 8.75 -1.49 14.83
CA LYS A 30 9.14 -2.00 13.51
C LYS A 30 7.95 -2.17 12.55
N ALA A 31 6.74 -1.73 12.91
CA ALA A 31 5.55 -2.05 12.11
C ALA A 31 5.62 -1.50 10.67
N ILE A 32 6.10 -0.27 10.46
CA ILE A 32 6.34 0.29 9.12
C ILE A 32 7.32 -0.60 8.34
N ARG A 33 8.44 -0.99 8.95
CA ARG A 33 9.44 -1.86 8.30
C ARG A 33 8.84 -3.20 7.88
N TRP A 34 8.02 -3.82 8.74
CA TRP A 34 7.33 -5.07 8.44
C TRP A 34 6.27 -4.94 7.32
N TYR A 35 5.59 -3.80 7.26
CA TYR A 35 4.67 -3.47 6.18
C TYR A 35 5.40 -3.24 4.84
N LEU A 36 6.56 -2.58 4.86
CA LEU A 36 7.33 -2.25 3.65
C LEU A 36 8.14 -3.44 3.11
N LYS A 37 8.73 -4.25 3.99
CA LYS A 37 9.36 -5.54 3.65
C LYS A 37 8.29 -6.34 2.94
N HIS A 38 8.48 -6.69 1.66
CA HIS A 38 7.48 -7.27 0.74
C HIS A 38 6.80 -8.53 1.31
N SER A 39 5.88 -8.35 2.25
CA SER A 39 5.39 -9.39 3.15
C SER A 39 3.95 -9.75 2.85
N PHE A 40 3.56 -10.90 3.37
CA PHE A 40 2.17 -11.33 3.49
C PHE A 40 1.27 -10.22 4.07
N LEU A 41 1.72 -9.47 5.08
CA LEU A 41 0.92 -8.43 5.75
C LEU A 41 0.42 -7.36 4.79
N ARG A 42 1.32 -6.77 4.00
CA ARG A 42 0.93 -5.73 3.05
C ARG A 42 -0.08 -6.25 2.02
N LYS A 43 0.15 -7.46 1.50
CA LYS A 43 -0.75 -8.08 0.51
C LYS A 43 -2.13 -8.32 1.13
N MET A 44 -2.16 -8.86 2.34
CA MET A 44 -3.39 -9.17 3.07
C MET A 44 -4.16 -7.90 3.41
N ILE A 45 -3.51 -6.92 4.06
CA ILE A 45 -4.13 -5.66 4.48
C ILE A 45 -4.66 -4.88 3.25
N ASN A 46 -3.84 -4.68 2.21
CA ASN A 46 -4.28 -3.91 1.04
C ASN A 46 -5.38 -4.64 0.25
N LYS A 47 -5.37 -5.99 0.23
CA LYS A 47 -6.47 -6.74 -0.38
C LYS A 47 -7.75 -6.59 0.43
N ALA A 48 -7.66 -6.69 1.76
CA ALA A 48 -8.80 -6.57 2.64
C ALA A 48 -9.42 -5.17 2.55
N MET A 49 -8.60 -4.11 2.59
CA MET A 49 -9.07 -2.73 2.44
C MET A 49 -9.72 -2.48 1.07
N ARG A 50 -9.11 -2.93 -0.04
CA ARG A 50 -9.70 -2.79 -1.39
C ARG A 50 -11.06 -3.48 -1.53
N LYS A 51 -11.29 -4.56 -0.77
CA LYS A 51 -12.53 -5.33 -0.76
C LYS A 51 -13.49 -4.96 0.36
N GLU A 52 -13.11 -4.02 1.24
CA GLU A 52 -13.83 -3.70 2.48
C GLU A 52 -14.11 -4.97 3.32
N ASP A 53 -13.17 -5.92 3.30
CA ASP A 53 -13.27 -7.20 4.00
C ASP A 53 -12.82 -7.03 5.46
N THR A 54 -13.77 -6.61 6.29
CA THR A 54 -13.55 -6.38 7.73
C THR A 54 -13.08 -7.63 8.46
N ASN A 55 -13.50 -8.83 8.01
CA ASN A 55 -13.04 -10.09 8.58
C ASN A 55 -11.53 -10.27 8.34
N GLN A 56 -11.04 -10.04 7.12
CA GLN A 56 -9.59 -10.10 6.85
C GLN A 56 -8.79 -9.01 7.55
N ILE A 57 -9.34 -7.79 7.70
CA ILE A 57 -8.69 -6.72 8.48
C ILE A 57 -8.52 -7.15 9.95
N SER A 58 -9.54 -7.82 10.50
CA SER A 58 -9.56 -8.27 11.90
C SER A 58 -8.56 -9.40 12.23
N LEU A 59 -7.83 -9.92 11.23
CA LEU A 59 -6.78 -10.93 11.44
C LEU A 59 -5.50 -10.34 12.05
N VAL A 60 -5.26 -9.04 11.86
CA VAL A 60 -4.02 -8.35 12.30
C VAL A 60 -4.28 -7.02 13.03
N PRO A 61 -5.20 -6.98 14.01
CA PRO A 61 -5.68 -5.73 14.60
C PRO A 61 -4.57 -4.99 15.33
N TYR A 62 -3.76 -5.69 16.14
CA TYR A 62 -2.65 -5.09 16.88
C TYR A 62 -1.57 -4.52 15.95
N PHE A 63 -1.23 -5.27 14.90
CA PHE A 63 -0.26 -4.80 13.91
C PHE A 63 -0.75 -3.55 13.17
N LEU A 64 -2.05 -3.50 12.83
CA LEU A 64 -2.63 -2.34 12.18
C LEU A 64 -2.62 -1.11 13.09
N VAL A 65 -2.91 -1.28 14.38
CA VAL A 65 -2.77 -0.19 15.38
C VAL A 65 -1.33 0.31 15.43
N ASP A 66 -0.36 -0.59 15.60
CA ASP A 66 1.07 -0.22 15.63
C ASP A 66 1.52 0.47 14.35
N LEU A 67 1.04 0.00 13.19
CA LEU A 67 1.34 0.60 11.88
C LEU A 67 0.80 2.03 11.81
N LEU A 68 -0.46 2.23 12.19
CA LEU A 68 -1.10 3.55 12.17
C LEU A 68 -0.43 4.52 13.15
N GLU A 69 -0.07 4.07 14.34
CA GLU A 69 0.66 4.90 15.30
C GLU A 69 2.02 5.34 14.77
N ASN A 70 2.80 4.41 14.18
CA ASN A 70 4.08 4.79 13.58
C ASN A 70 3.88 5.78 12.43
N LEU A 71 2.90 5.55 11.55
CA LEU A 71 2.61 6.48 10.45
C LEU A 71 2.23 7.87 10.96
N ARG A 72 1.49 7.98 12.08
CA ARG A 72 1.20 9.27 12.72
C ARG A 72 2.46 9.96 13.24
N ARG A 73 3.40 9.21 13.83
CA ARG A 73 4.68 9.77 14.31
C ARG A 73 5.56 10.26 13.16
N GLU A 74 5.68 9.48 12.09
CA GLU A 74 6.41 9.90 10.87
C GLU A 74 5.75 11.14 10.24
N ARG A 75 4.41 11.19 10.20
CA ARG A 75 3.68 12.37 9.72
C ARG A 75 4.02 13.61 10.54
N GLN A 76 4.06 13.51 11.88
CA GLN A 76 4.38 14.65 12.73
C GLN A 76 5.78 15.21 12.41
N GLN A 77 6.77 14.35 12.18
CA GLN A 77 8.11 14.77 11.77
C GLN A 77 8.11 15.46 10.41
N ILE A 78 7.29 14.98 9.46
CA ILE A 78 7.14 15.61 8.14
C ILE A 78 6.46 16.98 8.25
N MET A 79 5.46 17.13 9.13
CA MET A 79 4.77 18.41 9.34
C MET A 79 5.67 19.49 9.96
N GLU A 80 6.76 19.11 10.63
CA GLU A 80 7.79 20.03 11.12
C GLU A 80 8.71 20.55 9.98
N SER A 81 8.60 19.98 8.78
CA SER A 81 9.34 20.44 7.59
C SER A 81 8.88 21.82 7.13
N THR A 82 9.79 22.59 6.55
CA THR A 82 9.48 23.87 5.90
C THR A 82 8.85 23.70 4.51
N GLN A 83 8.88 22.48 3.96
CA GLN A 83 8.36 22.17 2.64
C GLN A 83 6.83 22.14 2.64
N GLU A 84 6.21 22.93 1.76
CA GLU A 84 4.74 23.02 1.68
C GLU A 84 4.14 21.97 0.77
N LYS A 85 4.83 21.63 -0.32
CA LYS A 85 4.36 20.69 -1.32
C LYS A 85 5.44 19.74 -1.74
N GLU A 86 5.06 18.51 -2.07
CA GLU A 86 5.96 17.50 -2.58
C GLU A 86 5.34 16.71 -3.72
N LEU A 87 6.15 16.43 -4.74
CA LEU A 87 5.75 15.64 -5.89
C LEU A 87 6.17 14.20 -5.69
N PHE A 88 5.18 13.32 -5.79
CA PHE A 88 5.38 11.88 -5.73
C PHE A 88 4.91 11.20 -7.01
N TYR A 89 5.46 10.02 -7.24
CA TYR A 89 5.28 9.22 -8.43
C TYR A 89 4.84 7.81 -8.05
N ARG A 90 3.88 7.26 -8.78
CA ARG A 90 3.52 5.85 -8.66
C ARG A 90 3.30 5.23 -10.03
N GLN A 91 4.13 4.25 -10.37
CA GLN A 91 3.95 3.44 -11.56
C GLN A 91 3.07 2.22 -11.22
N MET A 92 2.08 1.95 -12.06
CA MET A 92 1.25 0.76 -11.94
C MET A 92 0.79 0.23 -13.29
N LYS A 93 0.48 -1.07 -13.35
CA LYS A 93 -0.08 -1.72 -14.54
C LYS A 93 -1.59 -1.82 -14.37
N LEU A 94 -2.34 -1.18 -15.25
CA LEU A 94 -3.80 -1.15 -15.21
C LEU A 94 -4.36 -1.85 -16.44
N ALA A 95 -5.43 -2.64 -16.25
CA ALA A 95 -6.24 -3.15 -17.34
C ALA A 95 -7.07 -2.00 -17.97
N THR A 96 -7.54 -2.19 -19.21
CA THR A 96 -8.36 -1.18 -19.91
C THR A 96 -9.57 -0.72 -19.10
N SER A 97 -10.24 -1.62 -18.37
CA SER A 97 -11.37 -1.28 -17.51
C SER A 97 -10.98 -0.39 -16.33
N GLU A 98 -9.80 -0.62 -15.74
CA GLU A 98 -9.27 0.15 -14.61
C GLU A 98 -8.78 1.55 -15.05
N LEU A 99 -8.45 1.73 -16.33
CA LEU A 99 -8.06 3.03 -16.89
C LEU A 99 -9.22 4.00 -17.10
N ASN A 100 -10.44 3.49 -17.26
CA ASN A 100 -11.60 4.33 -17.52
C ASN A 100 -12.04 5.06 -16.25
N GLU A 101 -11.88 4.45 -15.08
CA GLU A 101 -12.26 5.05 -13.80
C GLU A 101 -11.53 6.39 -13.54
N PRO A 102 -10.19 6.51 -13.67
CA PRO A 102 -9.53 7.82 -13.56
C PRO A 102 -10.02 8.85 -14.58
N LYS A 103 -10.32 8.43 -15.82
CA LYS A 103 -10.77 9.34 -16.89
C LYS A 103 -12.16 9.90 -16.61
N GLU A 104 -13.07 9.07 -16.11
CA GLU A 104 -14.43 9.47 -15.75
C GLU A 104 -14.49 10.33 -14.46
N ASN A 105 -13.38 10.36 -13.71
CA ASN A 105 -13.23 11.09 -12.46
C ASN A 105 -12.34 12.34 -12.56
N ILE A 106 -12.07 12.84 -13.77
CA ILE A 106 -11.40 14.14 -13.95
C ILE A 106 -12.21 15.24 -13.25
N GLY A 107 -11.54 16.02 -12.39
CA GLY A 107 -12.16 17.08 -11.60
C GLY A 107 -12.95 16.58 -10.37
N LYS A 108 -12.90 15.28 -10.05
CA LYS A 108 -13.56 14.70 -8.88
C LYS A 108 -12.53 14.19 -7.86
N LEU A 109 -12.99 13.93 -6.65
CA LEU A 109 -12.18 13.29 -5.60
C LEU A 109 -12.09 11.79 -5.86
N ILE A 110 -10.89 11.23 -5.70
CA ILE A 110 -10.62 9.79 -5.79
C ILE A 110 -10.17 9.31 -4.42
N MET A 111 -10.90 8.33 -3.86
CA MET A 111 -10.53 7.69 -2.61
C MET A 111 -9.72 6.43 -2.87
N MET A 112 -8.52 6.37 -2.31
CA MET A 112 -7.66 5.19 -2.39
C MET A 112 -7.97 4.25 -1.23
N LYS A 113 -8.58 3.09 -1.51
CA LYS A 113 -8.97 2.08 -0.50
C LYS A 113 -7.82 1.19 -0.04
N GLU A 114 -6.60 1.69 -0.07
CA GLU A 114 -5.42 0.96 0.40
C GLU A 114 -4.35 1.95 0.85
N PHE A 115 -3.40 1.48 1.65
CA PHE A 115 -2.19 2.24 1.91
C PHE A 115 -1.44 2.52 0.61
N PHE A 116 -1.49 3.78 0.21
CA PHE A 116 -1.05 4.23 -1.11
C PHE A 116 0.45 4.55 -1.08
N ARG A 117 1.26 3.66 -1.64
CA ARG A 117 2.71 3.80 -1.62
C ARG A 117 3.20 4.53 -2.86
N VAL A 118 4.01 5.56 -2.66
CA VAL A 118 4.55 6.43 -3.71
C VAL A 118 6.06 6.58 -3.56
N SER A 119 6.71 7.09 -4.61
CA SER A 119 8.14 7.38 -4.64
C SER A 119 8.35 8.87 -4.89
N ASP A 120 9.31 9.49 -4.22
CA ASP A 120 9.85 10.82 -4.54
C ASP A 120 10.63 10.83 -5.87
N PHE A 121 11.19 9.68 -6.24
CA PHE A 121 11.91 9.49 -7.48
C PHE A 121 10.99 9.10 -8.65
N ARG A 122 11.14 9.82 -9.78
CA ARG A 122 10.54 9.42 -11.05
C ARG A 122 11.30 8.22 -11.61
N LEU A 123 10.77 7.02 -11.41
CA LEU A 123 11.25 5.82 -12.09
C LEU A 123 11.25 6.05 -13.61
N SER A 124 12.44 6.03 -14.22
CA SER A 124 12.56 5.97 -15.68
C SER A 124 12.05 4.61 -16.12
N SER A 125 11.11 4.61 -17.07
CA SER A 125 10.49 3.40 -17.60
C SER A 125 11.57 2.40 -18.04
N SER A 126 11.77 1.29 -17.31
CA SER A 126 12.46 0.14 -17.87
C SER A 126 11.49 -0.57 -18.82
N THR A 127 11.89 -0.61 -20.08
CA THR A 127 11.21 -1.28 -21.18
C THR A 127 10.93 -2.73 -20.81
N THR A 128 9.67 -3.07 -20.50
CA THR A 128 9.26 -4.46 -20.46
C THR A 128 8.87 -4.87 -21.87
N THR A 129 9.72 -5.67 -22.51
CA THR A 129 9.46 -6.38 -23.75
C THR A 129 8.15 -7.16 -23.65
N ALA A 130 7.26 -6.93 -24.62
CA ALA A 130 5.99 -7.63 -24.73
C ALA A 130 6.24 -9.13 -24.93
N THR A 131 5.86 -9.95 -23.94
CA THR A 131 5.61 -11.37 -24.17
C THR A 131 4.12 -11.51 -24.43
N PHE A 132 3.80 -11.94 -25.66
CA PHE A 132 2.42 -12.25 -26.06
C PHE A 132 1.91 -13.42 -25.21
N THR A 133 1.21 -13.08 -24.14
CA THR A 133 0.35 -14.01 -23.40
C THR A 133 -1.05 -13.44 -23.46
N SER A 134 -2.04 -14.32 -23.48
CA SER A 134 -3.49 -14.06 -23.56
C SER A 134 -4.08 -13.33 -22.34
N GLN A 135 -3.31 -12.42 -21.74
CA GLN A 135 -3.75 -11.54 -20.67
C GLN A 135 -4.46 -10.33 -21.30
N PRO A 136 -5.52 -9.78 -20.67
CA PRO A 136 -6.12 -8.53 -21.09
C PRO A 136 -5.03 -7.45 -21.17
N GLU A 137 -5.12 -6.59 -22.18
CA GLU A 137 -4.14 -5.53 -22.43
C GLU A 137 -3.93 -4.70 -21.15
N ARG A 138 -2.68 -4.68 -20.66
CA ARG A 138 -2.29 -3.93 -19.46
C ARG A 138 -1.36 -2.81 -19.85
N PHE A 139 -1.73 -1.60 -19.47
CA PHE A 139 -0.96 -0.39 -19.74
C PHE A 139 -0.13 -0.03 -18.52
N SER A 140 1.12 0.35 -18.76
CA SER A 140 1.94 0.97 -17.73
C SER A 140 1.53 2.44 -17.59
N VAL A 141 1.00 2.83 -16.45
CA VAL A 141 0.59 4.21 -16.13
C VAL A 141 1.46 4.76 -15.01
N LEU A 142 1.84 6.02 -15.16
CA LEU A 142 2.54 6.81 -14.15
C LEU A 142 1.58 7.86 -13.59
N PHE A 143 1.25 7.72 -12.30
CA PHE A 143 0.58 8.76 -11.54
C PHE A 143 1.60 9.76 -11.03
N ILE A 144 1.30 11.04 -11.20
CA ILE A 144 2.03 12.17 -10.63
C ILE A 144 1.11 12.78 -9.59
N ILE A 145 1.57 12.86 -8.35
CA ILE A 145 0.76 13.22 -7.19
C ILE A 145 1.45 14.37 -6.50
N GLU A 146 0.83 15.55 -6.58
CA GLU A 146 1.21 16.68 -5.73
C GLU A 146 0.53 16.51 -4.37
N CYS A 147 1.33 16.41 -3.33
CA CYS A 147 0.88 16.35 -1.95
C CYS A 147 1.09 17.72 -1.31
N ASP A 148 0.03 18.28 -0.73
CA ASP A 148 0.14 19.43 0.16
C ASP A 148 0.48 18.91 1.57
N ILE A 149 1.70 19.20 2.03
CA ILE A 149 2.23 18.70 3.30
C ILE A 149 1.57 19.41 4.49
N LYS A 150 1.17 20.67 4.30
CA LYS A 150 0.59 21.51 5.37
C LYS A 150 -0.89 21.28 5.55
N GLU A 151 -1.57 20.79 4.51
CA GLU A 151 -2.99 20.41 4.56
C GLU A 151 -3.22 18.92 4.88
N LEU A 152 -2.20 18.18 5.36
CA LEU A 152 -2.43 16.83 5.91
C LEU A 152 -3.33 16.93 7.15
N GLY A 153 -4.63 16.70 6.95
CA GLY A 153 -5.61 16.67 8.04
C GLY A 153 -5.26 15.67 9.13
N ASP A 154 -5.80 15.87 10.33
CA ASP A 154 -5.47 15.05 11.51
C ASP A 154 -5.89 13.59 11.37
N HIS A 155 -6.80 13.27 10.46
CA HIS A 155 -7.43 11.98 10.33
C HIS A 155 -6.71 11.08 9.31
N ILE A 156 -6.20 9.94 9.80
CA ILE A 156 -5.96 8.79 8.93
C ILE A 156 -7.29 8.06 8.82
N PHE A 157 -8.01 8.26 7.72
CA PHE A 157 -9.19 7.47 7.41
C PHE A 157 -8.73 6.04 7.09
N CYS A 158 -9.14 5.09 7.93
CA CYS A 158 -8.97 3.66 7.72
C CYS A 158 -10.35 3.04 7.49
#